data_AF-A0A067QZ86-F1
#
_entry.id   AF-A0A067QZ86-F1
#
_cell.length_a   1.000
_cell.length_b   1.000
_cell.length_c   1.000
_cell.angle_alpha   90.00
_cell.angle_beta   90.00
_cell.angle_gamma   90.00
#
_symmetry.space_group_name_H-M   'P 1'
#
loop_
_entity.id
_entity.type
_entity.pdbx_description
1 polymer ?
#
loop_
_entity_poly.entity_id
_entity_poly.type
_entity_poly.pdbx_seq_one_letter_code
_entity_poly.pdbx_strand_id
1 'polypeptide(L)'
;MKMGDEDVIRRRLLIDGDGTGDDRRLNVLLKSFIKWCNATNEPGESQVLHDRMLAQLAQCEFAVTKSRLSALMSAAELQNYENLSRQIETGIEAAKQDIESTKLEFQDAKTVRKNRIEYDVLAKVINEQPDRKETDEKLSQLRKELGLLEETREQLERKLDMRRKQFHVLVASIHQLQAMLDDSETEEIMDVSLEAFEDDLCDVQKAASSQPEAMVE
;
A
#
# COMPACT_ATOMS: atom_id res chain seq x y z
N MET A 1 -61.86 9.59 -20.17
CA MET A 1 -60.66 9.55 -19.31
C MET A 1 -61.09 9.03 -17.95
N LYS A 2 -60.67 7.81 -17.58
CA LYS A 2 -60.93 7.24 -16.24
C LYS A 2 -60.06 8.02 -15.25
N MET A 3 -60.66 8.63 -14.22
CA MET A 3 -59.88 9.15 -13.08
C MET A 3 -59.06 7.99 -12.52
N GLY A 4 -57.75 8.20 -12.38
CA GLY A 4 -56.90 7.22 -11.70
C GLY A 4 -57.28 7.13 -10.23
N ASP A 5 -57.08 5.97 -9.61
CA ASP A 5 -57.41 5.76 -8.19
C ASP A 5 -56.73 6.81 -7.28
N GLU A 6 -55.54 7.27 -7.66
CA GLU A 6 -54.81 8.38 -7.04
C GLU A 6 -55.61 9.70 -6.99
N ASP A 7 -56.34 10.03 -8.07
CA ASP A 7 -57.15 11.24 -8.14
C ASP A 7 -58.42 11.11 -7.29
N VAL A 8 -58.96 9.90 -7.19
CA VAL A 8 -60.11 9.58 -6.33
C VAL A 8 -59.70 9.68 -4.86
N ILE A 9 -58.53 9.13 -4.50
CA ILE A 9 -57.97 9.17 -3.15
C ILE A 9 -57.65 10.62 -2.76
N ARG A 10 -57.02 11.40 -3.64
CA ARG A 10 -56.78 12.84 -3.39
C ARG A 10 -58.07 13.63 -3.19
N ARG A 11 -59.09 13.43 -4.04
CA ARG A 11 -60.37 14.13 -3.85
C ARG A 11 -61.08 13.71 -2.57
N ARG A 12 -61.01 12.42 -2.20
CA ARG A 12 -61.58 11.92 -0.95
C ARG A 12 -60.88 12.53 0.27
N LEU A 13 -59.55 12.58 0.26
CA LEU A 13 -58.73 13.22 1.30
C LEU A 13 -58.95 14.73 1.37
N LEU A 14 -59.14 15.40 0.24
CA LEU A 14 -59.51 16.82 0.20
C LEU A 14 -60.91 17.05 0.80
N ILE A 15 -61.90 16.22 0.47
CA ILE A 15 -63.26 16.37 1.00
C ILE A 15 -63.31 16.06 2.51
N ASP A 16 -62.66 14.98 2.95
CA ASP A 16 -62.66 14.57 4.37
C ASP A 16 -61.66 15.39 5.21
N GLY A 17 -60.63 15.98 4.61
CA GLY A 17 -59.64 16.83 5.27
C GLY A 17 -60.04 18.30 5.39
N ASP A 18 -60.91 18.81 4.51
CA ASP A 18 -61.33 20.22 4.45
C ASP A 18 -62.55 20.54 5.33
N GLY A 19 -62.79 19.77 6.39
CA GLY A 19 -63.79 20.11 7.41
C GLY A 19 -65.25 20.10 6.94
N THR A 20 -65.56 19.57 5.74
CA THR A 20 -66.94 19.52 5.21
C THR A 20 -67.89 18.72 6.11
N GLY A 21 -67.35 17.78 6.90
CA GLY A 21 -68.09 17.07 7.94
C GLY A 21 -68.46 17.96 9.14
N ASP A 22 -67.63 18.94 9.48
CA ASP A 22 -67.84 19.84 10.62
C ASP A 22 -68.79 20.99 10.25
N ASP A 23 -68.69 21.56 9.04
CA ASP A 23 -69.68 22.52 8.51
C ASP A 23 -71.08 21.89 8.47
N ARG A 24 -71.18 20.61 8.07
CA ARG A 24 -72.44 19.87 8.12
C ARG A 24 -72.97 19.70 9.55
N ARG A 25 -72.10 19.43 10.53
CA ARG A 25 -72.50 19.30 11.96
C ARG A 25 -73.01 20.62 12.52
N LEU A 26 -72.31 21.72 12.24
CA LEU A 26 -72.71 23.07 12.66
C LEU A 26 -74.04 23.49 12.02
N ASN A 27 -74.23 23.22 10.72
CA ASN A 27 -75.49 23.46 10.04
C ASN A 27 -76.66 22.63 10.62
N VAL A 28 -76.40 21.40 11.06
CA VAL A 28 -77.41 20.57 11.73
C VAL A 28 -77.74 21.12 13.13
N LEU A 29 -76.74 21.53 13.90
CA LEU A 29 -76.94 22.18 15.21
C LEU A 29 -77.76 23.47 15.07
N LEU A 30 -77.43 24.32 14.09
CA LEU A 30 -78.16 25.55 13.80
C LEU A 30 -79.64 25.29 13.46
N LYS A 31 -79.91 24.28 12.62
CA LYS A 31 -81.29 23.87 12.30
C LYS A 31 -82.03 23.34 13.52
N SER A 32 -81.38 22.54 14.37
CA SER A 32 -81.95 22.06 15.65
C SER A 32 -82.28 23.23 16.58
N PHE A 33 -81.40 24.23 16.66
CA PHE A 33 -81.58 25.43 17.47
C PHE A 33 -82.76 26.27 17.00
N ILE A 34 -82.84 26.57 15.70
CA ILE A 34 -83.99 27.30 15.12
C ILE A 34 -85.29 26.53 15.36
N LYS A 35 -85.29 25.20 15.24
CA LYS A 35 -86.46 24.37 15.51
C LYS A 35 -86.87 24.42 16.98
N TRP A 36 -85.91 24.40 17.90
CA TRP A 36 -86.16 24.50 19.34
C TRP A 36 -86.73 25.87 19.72
N CYS A 37 -86.20 26.97 19.18
CA CYS A 37 -86.73 28.33 19.42
C CYS A 37 -88.16 28.53 18.92
N ASN A 38 -88.58 27.77 17.90
CA ASN A 38 -89.93 27.84 17.32
C ASN A 38 -90.88 26.75 17.83
N ALA A 39 -90.46 25.92 18.79
CA ALA A 39 -91.30 24.87 19.35
C ALA A 39 -92.37 25.47 20.26
N THR A 40 -93.65 25.29 19.92
CA THR A 40 -94.79 25.72 20.74
C THR A 40 -94.87 24.88 22.02
N ASN A 41 -94.37 25.40 23.14
CA ASN A 41 -94.65 25.07 24.56
C ASN A 41 -95.20 23.67 24.95
N GLU A 42 -94.84 22.58 24.28
CA GLU A 42 -94.99 21.22 24.80
C GLU A 42 -93.73 20.89 25.64
N PRO A 43 -93.85 20.75 26.98
CA PRO A 43 -92.69 20.67 27.86
C PRO A 43 -91.78 19.47 27.59
N GLY A 44 -92.33 18.35 27.10
CA GLY A 44 -91.58 17.12 26.84
C GLY A 44 -90.71 17.18 25.57
N GLU A 45 -91.23 17.75 24.47
CA GLU A 45 -90.50 17.82 23.20
C GLU A 45 -89.35 18.84 23.27
N SER A 46 -89.58 19.98 23.94
CA SER A 46 -88.57 21.03 24.11
C SER A 46 -87.34 20.54 24.86
N GLN A 47 -87.51 19.71 25.90
CA GLN A 47 -86.39 19.16 26.67
C GLN A 47 -85.56 18.15 25.85
N VAL A 48 -86.20 17.27 25.08
CA VAL A 48 -85.51 16.29 24.23
C VAL A 48 -84.70 16.98 23.12
N LEU A 49 -85.25 18.05 22.54
CA LEU A 49 -84.54 18.90 21.56
C LEU A 49 -83.33 19.59 22.19
N HIS A 50 -83.47 20.12 23.41
CA HIS A 50 -82.39 20.73 24.16
C HIS A 50 -81.24 19.74 24.46
N ASP A 51 -81.55 18.56 24.99
CA ASP A 51 -80.54 17.55 25.31
C ASP A 51 -79.82 17.05 24.04
N ARG A 52 -80.55 16.95 22.92
CA ARG A 52 -79.96 16.65 21.61
C ARG A 52 -79.01 17.75 21.12
N MET A 53 -79.34 19.02 21.34
CA MET A 53 -78.45 20.13 21.00
C MET A 53 -77.18 20.11 21.84
N LEU A 54 -77.28 19.85 23.15
CA LEU A 54 -76.11 19.71 24.02
C LEU A 54 -75.18 18.58 23.56
N ALA A 55 -75.75 17.44 23.19
CA ALA A 55 -74.96 16.33 22.64
C ALA A 55 -74.28 16.70 21.31
N GLN A 56 -74.96 17.44 20.44
CA GLN A 56 -74.39 17.95 19.18
C GLN A 56 -73.28 18.98 19.41
N LEU A 57 -73.43 19.85 20.40
CA LEU A 57 -72.41 20.83 20.80
C LEU A 57 -71.15 20.13 21.32
N ALA A 58 -71.30 19.17 22.22
CA ALA A 58 -70.18 18.37 22.74
C ALA A 58 -69.42 17.64 21.62
N GLN A 59 -70.11 17.14 20.60
CA GLN A 59 -69.48 16.54 19.42
C GLN A 59 -68.69 17.55 18.58
N CYS A 60 -69.16 18.79 18.47
CA CYS A 60 -68.44 19.86 17.78
C CYS A 60 -67.18 20.26 18.56
N GLU A 61 -67.28 20.43 19.87
CA GLU A 61 -66.13 20.73 20.74
C GLU A 61 -65.05 19.64 20.67
N PHE A 62 -65.47 18.36 20.68
CA PHE A 62 -64.57 17.24 20.49
C PHE A 62 -63.87 17.27 19.12
N ALA A 63 -64.62 17.54 18.04
CA ALA A 63 -64.07 17.62 16.69
C ALA A 63 -63.01 18.72 16.57
N VAL A 64 -63.29 19.92 17.10
CA VAL A 64 -62.34 21.05 17.13
C VAL A 64 -61.09 20.68 17.92
N THR A 65 -61.25 20.08 19.11
CA THR A 65 -60.12 19.67 19.94
C THR A 65 -59.26 18.63 19.26
N LYS A 66 -59.88 17.63 18.61
CA LYS A 66 -59.20 16.60 17.84
C LYS A 66 -58.42 17.21 16.68
N SER A 67 -59.04 18.08 15.88
CA SER A 67 -58.40 18.74 14.74
C SER A 67 -57.18 19.55 15.18
N ARG A 68 -57.29 20.32 16.28
CA ARG A 68 -56.17 21.07 16.86
C ARG A 68 -55.02 20.16 17.29
N LEU A 69 -55.31 19.05 17.99
CA LEU A 69 -54.28 18.10 18.41
C LEU A 69 -53.61 17.41 17.21
N SER A 70 -54.38 17.03 16.19
CA SER A 70 -53.85 16.49 14.94
C SER A 70 -52.94 17.48 14.24
N ALA A 71 -53.31 18.76 14.15
CA ALA A 71 -52.47 19.79 13.55
C ALA A 71 -51.14 19.98 14.32
N LEU A 72 -51.19 19.98 15.66
CA LEU A 72 -49.98 20.06 16.50
C LEU A 72 -49.08 18.83 16.32
N MET A 73 -49.68 17.64 16.29
CA MET A 73 -48.97 16.39 16.02
C MET A 73 -48.28 16.42 14.65
N SER A 74 -48.99 16.82 13.59
CA SER A 74 -48.43 16.91 12.25
C SER A 74 -47.29 17.92 12.15
N ALA A 75 -47.38 19.05 12.86
CA ALA A 75 -46.28 20.02 12.93
C ALA A 75 -45.03 19.43 13.63
N ALA A 76 -45.23 18.69 14.73
CA ALA A 76 -44.13 18.00 15.41
C ALA A 76 -43.52 16.88 14.57
N GLU A 77 -44.34 16.12 13.83
CA GLU A 77 -43.88 15.09 12.91
C GLU A 77 -43.05 15.68 11.76
N LEU A 78 -43.50 16.79 11.16
CA LEU A 78 -42.74 17.51 10.14
C LEU A 78 -41.35 17.90 10.63
N GLN A 79 -41.25 18.46 11.84
CA GLN A 79 -39.96 18.80 12.43
C GLN A 79 -39.08 17.57 12.66
N ASN A 80 -39.68 16.44 13.06
CA ASN A 80 -38.94 15.20 13.22
C ASN A 80 -38.40 14.66 11.89
N TYR A 81 -39.20 14.73 10.82
CA TYR A 81 -38.77 14.34 9.48
C TYR A 81 -37.65 15.24 8.95
N GLU A 82 -37.70 16.54 9.20
CA GLU A 82 -36.59 17.44 8.84
C GLU A 82 -35.30 17.07 9.59
N ASN A 83 -35.39 16.79 10.88
CA ASN A 83 -34.23 16.37 11.68
C ASN A 83 -33.67 15.04 11.17
N LEU A 84 -34.54 14.08 10.84
CA LEU A 84 -34.13 12.80 10.28
C LEU A 84 -33.47 12.97 8.92
N SER A 85 -33.99 13.85 8.05
CA SER A 85 -33.37 14.16 6.76
C SER A 85 -31.95 14.71 6.95
N ARG A 86 -31.76 15.68 7.86
CA ARG A 86 -30.44 16.24 8.17
C ARG A 86 -29.47 15.20 8.72
N GLN A 87 -29.94 14.27 9.56
CA GLN A 87 -29.11 13.17 10.07
C GLN A 87 -28.68 12.22 8.95
N ILE A 88 -29.59 11.88 8.03
CA ILE A 88 -29.29 11.03 6.88
C ILE A 88 -28.28 11.72 5.96
N GLU A 89 -28.47 13.01 5.66
CA GLU A 89 -27.53 13.79 4.85
C GLU A 89 -26.12 13.82 5.47
N THR A 90 -26.03 14.06 6.78
CA THR A 90 -24.77 14.04 7.51
C THR A 90 -24.11 12.66 7.47
N GLY A 91 -24.90 11.59 7.63
CA GLY A 91 -24.43 10.20 7.52
C GLY A 91 -23.93 9.86 6.11
N ILE A 92 -24.59 10.36 5.07
CA ILE A 92 -24.15 10.20 3.67
C ILE A 92 -22.82 10.93 3.45
N GLU A 93 -22.68 12.15 3.96
CA GLU A 93 -21.44 12.93 3.83
C GLU A 93 -20.27 12.22 4.52
N ALA A 94 -20.49 11.71 5.74
CA ALA A 94 -19.49 10.92 6.47
C ALA A 94 -19.11 9.64 5.72
N ALA A 95 -20.08 8.87 5.23
CA ALA A 95 -19.82 7.66 4.46
C ALA A 95 -19.03 7.93 3.17
N LYS A 96 -19.28 9.06 2.49
CA LYS A 96 -18.47 9.48 1.33
C LYS A 96 -17.02 9.78 1.72
N GLN A 97 -16.80 10.45 2.85
CA GLN A 97 -15.45 10.72 3.35
C GLN A 97 -14.72 9.42 3.71
N ASP A 98 -15.39 8.49 4.37
CA ASP A 98 -14.84 7.17 4.71
C ASP A 98 -14.46 6.37 3.46
N ILE A 99 -15.27 6.43 2.40
CA ILE A 99 -14.96 5.80 1.10
C ILE A 99 -13.69 6.39 0.50
N GLU A 100 -13.54 7.71 0.48
CA GLU A 100 -12.33 8.34 -0.07
C GLU A 100 -11.09 8.02 0.78
N SER A 101 -11.21 8.02 2.12
CA SER A 101 -10.12 7.59 3.01
C SER A 101 -9.70 6.14 2.75
N THR A 102 -10.67 5.23 2.71
CA THR A 102 -10.42 3.80 2.47
C THR A 102 -9.81 3.56 1.10
N LYS A 103 -10.16 4.36 0.09
CA LYS A 103 -9.60 4.29 -1.25
C LYS A 103 -8.14 4.71 -1.29
N LEU A 104 -7.75 5.74 -0.53
CA LEU A 104 -6.35 6.15 -0.38
C LEU A 104 -5.54 5.06 0.32
N GLU A 105 -6.03 4.58 1.47
CA GLU A 105 -5.39 3.49 2.21
C GLU A 105 -5.23 2.23 1.35
N PHE A 106 -6.22 1.92 0.51
CA PHE A 106 -6.15 0.80 -0.42
C PHE A 106 -5.05 0.99 -1.47
N GLN A 107 -4.86 2.20 -2.01
CA GLN A 107 -3.79 2.49 -2.96
C GLN A 107 -2.41 2.35 -2.29
N ASP A 108 -2.26 2.85 -1.07
CA ASP A 108 -1.03 2.72 -0.29
C ASP A 108 -0.72 1.25 0.01
N ALA A 109 -1.70 0.47 0.45
CA ALA A 109 -1.55 -0.95 0.67
C ALA A 109 -1.15 -1.71 -0.61
N LYS A 110 -1.65 -1.28 -1.78
CA LYS A 110 -1.28 -1.84 -3.09
C LYS A 110 0.19 -1.55 -3.42
N THR A 111 0.65 -0.34 -3.14
CA THR A 111 2.04 0.08 -3.32
C THR A 111 2.97 -0.69 -2.40
N VAL A 112 2.64 -0.80 -1.11
CA VAL A 112 3.41 -1.61 -0.14
C VAL A 112 3.50 -3.07 -0.59
N ARG A 113 2.40 -3.65 -1.08
CA ARG A 113 2.40 -5.02 -1.62
C ARG A 113 3.31 -5.16 -2.83
N LYS A 114 3.28 -4.20 -3.77
CA LYS A 114 4.16 -4.20 -4.95
C LYS A 114 5.63 -4.17 -4.52
N ASN A 115 5.98 -3.25 -3.64
CA ASN A 115 7.35 -3.11 -3.13
C ASN A 115 7.81 -4.39 -2.42
N ARG A 116 6.94 -5.01 -1.63
CA ARG A 116 7.24 -6.29 -0.96
C ARG A 116 7.54 -7.41 -1.96
N ILE A 117 6.76 -7.51 -3.04
CA ILE A 117 7.02 -8.51 -4.08
C ILE A 117 8.35 -8.24 -4.78
N GLU A 118 8.68 -6.98 -5.07
CA GLU A 118 9.97 -6.60 -5.66
C GLU A 118 11.14 -6.98 -4.74
N TYR A 119 11.03 -6.71 -3.44
CA TYR A 119 12.02 -7.12 -2.44
C TYR A 119 12.15 -8.64 -2.35
N ASP A 120 11.04 -9.38 -2.37
CA ASP A 120 11.06 -10.85 -2.33
C ASP A 120 11.74 -11.44 -3.58
N VAL A 121 11.55 -10.83 -4.75
CA VAL A 121 12.24 -11.22 -5.99
C VAL A 121 13.74 -10.95 -5.88
N LEU A 122 14.15 -9.75 -5.46
CA LEU A 122 15.56 -9.43 -5.27
C LEU A 122 16.22 -10.34 -4.22
N ALA A 123 15.54 -10.62 -3.11
CA ALA A 123 16.04 -11.49 -2.07
C ALA A 123 16.29 -12.93 -2.57
N LYS A 124 15.43 -13.45 -3.47
CA LYS A 124 15.66 -14.75 -4.12
C LYS A 124 16.94 -14.74 -4.96
N VAL A 125 17.13 -13.73 -5.79
CA VAL A 125 18.34 -13.59 -6.63
C VAL A 125 19.60 -13.44 -5.75
N ILE A 126 19.52 -12.69 -4.65
CA ILE A 126 20.64 -12.54 -3.71
C ILE A 126 20.97 -13.88 -3.03
N ASN A 127 19.97 -14.68 -2.66
CA ASN A 127 20.17 -15.98 -2.03
C ASN A 127 20.75 -17.04 -2.98
N GLU A 128 20.70 -16.84 -4.30
CA GLU A 128 21.39 -17.70 -5.26
C GLU A 128 22.92 -17.47 -5.25
N GLN A 129 23.38 -16.31 -4.74
CA GLN A 129 24.79 -15.99 -4.60
C GLN A 129 25.36 -16.59 -3.29
N PRO A 130 26.66 -16.95 -3.26
CA PRO A 130 27.29 -17.48 -2.06
C PRO A 130 27.33 -16.45 -0.93
N ASP A 131 27.39 -16.94 0.32
CA ASP A 131 27.46 -16.04 1.47
C ASP A 131 28.72 -15.17 1.40
N ARG A 132 28.54 -13.89 1.68
CA ARG A 132 29.58 -12.87 1.58
C ARG A 132 30.72 -13.17 2.55
N LYS A 133 30.40 -13.59 3.77
CA LYS A 133 31.41 -13.90 4.80
C LYS A 133 32.29 -15.07 4.39
N GLU A 134 31.69 -16.15 3.91
CA GLU A 134 32.45 -17.31 3.43
C GLU A 134 33.33 -16.94 2.22
N THR A 135 32.82 -16.09 1.32
CA THR A 135 33.57 -15.64 0.15
C THR A 135 34.76 -14.76 0.57
N ASP A 136 34.56 -13.84 1.51
CA ASP A 136 35.63 -12.98 2.06
C ASP A 136 36.71 -13.79 2.81
N GLU A 137 36.31 -14.83 3.55
CA GLU A 137 37.25 -15.74 4.22
C GLU A 137 38.10 -16.52 3.23
N LYS A 138 37.49 -17.12 2.20
CA LYS A 138 38.22 -17.81 1.11
C LYS A 138 39.18 -16.86 0.39
N LEU A 139 38.75 -15.63 0.15
CA LEU A 139 39.56 -14.60 -0.51
C LEU A 139 40.75 -14.17 0.36
N SER A 140 40.56 -14.07 1.67
CA SER A 140 41.64 -13.82 2.63
C SER A 140 42.65 -14.97 2.70
N GLN A 141 42.17 -16.23 2.67
CA GLN A 141 43.03 -17.42 2.64
C GLN A 141 43.86 -17.46 1.35
N LEU A 142 43.22 -17.29 0.18
CA LEU A 142 43.90 -17.25 -1.12
C LEU A 142 44.96 -16.14 -1.19
N ARG A 143 44.70 -14.96 -0.62
CA ARG A 143 45.69 -13.88 -0.54
C ARG A 143 46.91 -14.25 0.30
N LYS A 144 46.71 -14.96 1.41
CA LYS A 144 47.82 -15.45 2.25
C LYS A 144 48.64 -16.52 1.52
N GLU A 145 47.96 -17.46 0.87
CA GLU A 145 48.62 -18.50 0.07
C GLU A 145 49.43 -17.88 -1.08
N LEU A 146 48.88 -16.91 -1.81
CA LEU A 146 49.61 -16.16 -2.83
C LEU A 146 50.87 -15.51 -2.26
N GLY A 147 50.78 -14.82 -1.12
CA GLY A 147 51.94 -14.21 -0.47
C GLY A 147 53.02 -15.23 -0.08
N LEU A 148 52.62 -16.41 0.42
CA LEU A 148 53.55 -17.50 0.74
C LEU A 148 54.19 -18.09 -0.53
N LEU A 149 53.42 -18.26 -1.61
CA LEU A 149 53.95 -18.74 -2.88
C LEU A 149 54.93 -17.74 -3.49
N GLU A 150 54.65 -16.44 -3.40
CA GLU A 150 55.57 -15.38 -3.86
C GLU A 150 56.87 -15.39 -3.06
N GLU A 151 56.80 -15.51 -1.74
CA GLU A 151 57.98 -15.60 -0.88
C GLU A 151 58.81 -16.85 -1.19
N THR A 152 58.17 -18.01 -1.31
CA THR A 152 58.86 -19.26 -1.65
C THR A 152 59.48 -19.22 -3.04
N ARG A 153 58.81 -18.62 -4.02
CA ARG A 153 59.37 -18.35 -5.35
C ARG A 153 60.64 -17.50 -5.25
N GLU A 154 60.57 -16.38 -4.53
CA GLU A 154 61.72 -15.49 -4.35
C GLU A 154 62.89 -16.20 -3.63
N GLN A 155 62.60 -17.03 -2.62
CA GLN A 155 63.61 -17.83 -1.93
C GLN A 155 64.27 -18.86 -2.86
N LEU A 156 63.50 -19.53 -3.73
CA LEU A 156 64.01 -20.48 -4.71
C LEU A 156 64.87 -19.79 -5.77
N GLU A 157 64.44 -18.62 -6.25
CA GLU A 157 65.17 -17.80 -7.21
C GLU A 157 66.54 -17.36 -6.63
N ARG A 158 66.56 -16.88 -5.38
CA ARG A 158 67.82 -16.57 -4.66
C ARG A 158 68.73 -17.80 -4.50
N LYS A 159 68.16 -18.98 -4.21
CA LYS A 159 68.95 -20.23 -4.11
C LYS A 159 69.52 -20.65 -5.46
N LEU A 160 68.76 -20.51 -6.54
CA LEU A 160 69.18 -20.82 -7.89
C LEU A 160 70.33 -19.90 -8.30
N ASP A 161 70.22 -18.60 -8.05
CA ASP A 161 71.29 -17.63 -8.30
C ASP A 161 72.58 -17.95 -7.52
N MET A 162 72.45 -18.33 -6.25
CA MET A 162 73.61 -18.76 -5.46
C MET A 162 74.27 -20.02 -6.04
N ARG A 163 73.48 -21.01 -6.48
CA ARG A 163 73.99 -22.21 -7.14
C ARG A 163 74.66 -21.88 -8.47
N ARG A 164 74.09 -20.97 -9.27
CA ARG A 164 74.66 -20.50 -10.53
C ARG A 164 76.02 -19.84 -10.29
N LYS A 165 76.14 -18.99 -9.26
CA LYS A 165 77.43 -18.39 -8.84
C LYS A 165 78.44 -19.43 -8.37
N GLN A 166 78.03 -20.39 -7.53
CA GLN A 166 78.90 -21.49 -7.08
C GLN A 166 79.41 -22.35 -8.24
N PHE A 167 78.53 -22.66 -9.20
CA PHE A 167 78.89 -23.39 -10.41
C PHE A 167 79.90 -22.59 -11.26
N HIS A 168 79.71 -21.29 -11.39
CA HIS A 168 80.66 -20.41 -12.07
C HIS A 168 82.05 -20.45 -11.42
N VAL A 169 82.12 -20.41 -10.08
CA VAL A 169 83.39 -20.54 -9.35
C VAL A 169 84.02 -21.92 -9.57
N LEU A 170 83.23 -23.01 -9.52
CA LEU A 170 83.73 -24.36 -9.79
C LEU A 170 84.32 -24.46 -11.21
N VAL A 171 83.59 -23.95 -12.21
CA VAL A 171 84.02 -23.92 -13.61
C VAL A 171 85.31 -23.10 -13.76
N ALA A 172 85.41 -21.94 -13.12
CA ALA A 172 86.64 -21.14 -13.12
C ALA A 172 87.82 -21.89 -12.48
N SER A 173 87.60 -22.56 -11.34
CA SER A 173 88.62 -23.38 -10.69
C SER A 173 89.05 -24.59 -11.53
N ILE A 174 88.12 -25.22 -12.26
CA ILE A 174 88.43 -26.31 -13.20
C ILE A 174 89.33 -25.77 -14.32
N HIS A 175 88.97 -24.65 -14.95
CA HIS A 175 89.81 -24.03 -15.97
C HIS A 175 91.18 -23.63 -15.41
N GLN A 176 91.26 -23.17 -14.17
CA GLN A 176 92.52 -22.81 -13.53
C GLN A 176 93.39 -24.04 -13.21
N LEU A 177 92.78 -25.15 -12.77
CA LEU A 177 93.49 -26.42 -12.57
C LEU A 177 93.92 -27.05 -13.90
N GLN A 178 93.10 -26.93 -14.94
CA GLN A 178 93.49 -27.32 -16.31
C GLN A 178 94.68 -26.49 -16.77
N ALA A 179 94.66 -25.16 -16.60
CA ALA A 179 95.80 -24.31 -16.91
C ALA A 179 97.06 -24.69 -16.11
N MET A 180 96.94 -25.06 -14.83
CA MET A 180 98.09 -25.56 -14.05
C MET A 180 98.59 -26.94 -14.49
N LEU A 181 97.70 -27.81 -14.99
CA LEU A 181 98.08 -29.10 -15.56
C LEU A 181 98.74 -28.92 -16.93
N ASP A 182 98.20 -28.03 -17.76
CA ASP A 182 98.77 -27.65 -19.05
C ASP A 182 100.14 -26.96 -18.85
N ASP A 183 100.31 -26.15 -17.80
CA ASP A 183 101.62 -25.59 -17.39
C ASP A 183 102.61 -26.68 -16.91
N SER A 184 102.14 -27.88 -16.53
CA SER A 184 102.98 -29.02 -16.12
C SER A 184 103.30 -29.99 -17.26
N GLU A 185 102.51 -29.99 -18.33
CA GLU A 185 102.76 -30.66 -19.60
C GLU A 185 102.97 -29.65 -20.72
N THR A 186 104.00 -28.83 -20.55
CA THR A 186 104.59 -28.01 -21.64
C THR A 186 103.74 -26.82 -22.03
N GLU A 187 104.40 -25.66 -22.08
CA GLU A 187 103.99 -24.55 -22.93
C GLU A 187 103.42 -25.07 -24.26
N GLU A 188 102.13 -24.86 -24.53
CA GLU A 188 101.62 -24.36 -25.81
C GLU A 188 100.08 -24.33 -25.91
N ILE A 189 99.58 -23.10 -26.17
CA ILE A 189 98.42 -22.77 -27.03
C ILE A 189 97.04 -22.67 -26.37
N MET A 190 96.83 -21.49 -25.79
CA MET A 190 95.72 -20.55 -26.05
C MET A 190 94.74 -20.94 -27.19
N ASP A 191 93.46 -21.12 -26.85
CA ASP A 191 92.25 -20.59 -27.53
C ASP A 191 91.04 -21.52 -27.35
N VAL A 192 90.10 -21.15 -26.46
CA VAL A 192 88.69 -21.58 -26.61
C VAL A 192 87.77 -20.42 -26.24
N SER A 193 87.29 -19.78 -27.31
CA SER A 193 86.18 -18.82 -27.41
C SER A 193 85.08 -18.98 -26.35
N LEU A 194 84.88 -17.90 -25.58
CA LEU A 194 83.81 -17.70 -24.60
C LEU A 194 82.60 -17.00 -25.27
N GLU A 195 81.94 -17.68 -26.22
CA GLU A 195 80.67 -17.22 -26.78
C GLU A 195 79.71 -18.39 -26.90
N ALA A 196 78.67 -18.40 -26.06
CA ALA A 196 77.34 -19.01 -26.27
C ALA A 196 76.74 -19.61 -24.98
N PHE A 197 76.41 -18.82 -23.95
CA PHE A 197 75.44 -19.24 -22.92
C PHE A 197 74.64 -18.08 -22.27
N GLU A 198 74.51 -16.92 -22.93
CA GLU A 198 73.71 -15.79 -22.39
C GLU A 198 72.33 -15.57 -23.03
N ASP A 199 71.92 -16.35 -24.04
CA ASP A 199 70.58 -16.22 -24.62
C ASP A 199 69.71 -17.43 -24.29
N ASP A 200 69.05 -17.44 -23.12
CA ASP A 200 67.69 -18.00 -22.99
C ASP A 200 66.92 -17.63 -21.70
N LEU A 201 66.94 -16.37 -21.26
CA LEU A 201 66.20 -15.97 -20.05
C LEU A 201 65.48 -14.62 -20.16
N CYS A 202 64.71 -14.40 -21.22
CA CYS A 202 63.81 -13.23 -21.29
C CYS A 202 62.33 -13.51 -21.57
N ASP A 203 61.89 -14.76 -21.76
CA ASP A 203 60.49 -15.04 -22.13
C ASP A 203 59.59 -15.58 -21.00
N VAL A 204 59.67 -15.00 -19.79
CA VAL A 204 58.66 -15.26 -18.72
C VAL A 204 58.02 -13.99 -18.14
N GLN A 205 58.52 -12.79 -18.42
CA GLN A 205 57.97 -11.56 -17.81
C GLN A 205 56.88 -10.82 -18.64
N LYS A 206 56.52 -11.29 -19.85
CA LYS A 206 55.47 -10.64 -20.66
C LYS A 206 54.03 -11.15 -20.45
N ALA A 207 53.82 -12.19 -19.65
CA ALA A 207 52.47 -12.75 -19.41
C ALA A 207 51.72 -12.13 -18.20
N ALA A 208 52.35 -11.25 -17.40
CA ALA A 208 51.78 -10.76 -16.14
C ALA A 208 51.18 -9.34 -16.18
N SER A 209 51.10 -8.67 -17.35
CA SER A 209 50.62 -7.27 -17.44
C SER A 209 49.34 -7.04 -18.24
N SER A 210 48.58 -8.09 -18.61
CA SER A 210 47.25 -7.92 -19.19
C SER A 210 46.15 -8.23 -18.15
N GLN A 211 45.81 -7.23 -17.32
CA GLN A 211 44.50 -7.20 -16.70
C GLN A 211 43.45 -6.81 -17.76
N PRO A 212 42.26 -7.44 -17.76
CA PRO A 212 41.14 -7.04 -18.60
C PRO A 212 40.51 -5.74 -18.09
N GLU A 213 40.19 -4.86 -19.04
CA GLU A 213 39.39 -3.65 -18.85
C GLU A 213 38.06 -3.96 -18.15
N ALA A 214 37.78 -3.24 -17.07
CA ALA A 214 36.44 -3.13 -16.51
C ALA A 214 35.60 -2.27 -17.44
N MET A 215 34.64 -2.89 -18.14
CA MET A 215 33.52 -2.16 -18.74
C MET A 215 32.50 -1.84 -17.67
N VAL A 216 32.32 -0.54 -17.47
CA VAL A 216 31.21 0.10 -16.77
C VAL A 216 30.04 0.16 -17.76
N GLU A 217 28.94 -0.51 -17.43
CA GLU A 217 27.56 -0.10 -17.74
C GLU A 217 26.65 -0.53 -16.58
#